data_AF-A0A2S2PD65-F1
#
_entry.id   AF-A0A2S2PD65-F1
#
_cell.length_a   1.000
_cell.length_b   1.000
_cell.length_c   1.000
_cell.angle_alpha   90.00
_cell.angle_beta   90.00
_cell.angle_gamma   90.00
#
_symmetry.space_group_name_H-M   'P 1'
#
loop_
_entity.id
_entity.type
_entity.pdbx_description
1 polymer ?
#
loop_
_entity_poly.entity_id
_entity_poly.type
_entity_poly.pdbx_seq_one_letter_code
_entity_poly.pdbx_strand_id
1 'polypeptide(L)'
;MIEPGARCSRHSIKPLNAYGSTMERKNDNMLGFDDIVFMLLETLKSNGTFDEIRRHCVTDIDAKPTYQNWKQRIESNVNKFLSKVKYTPELNKNTVRERLRK
;
A
#
# COMPACT_ATOMS: atom_id res chain seq x y z
N MET A 1 -31.96 13.57 0.25
CA MET A 1 -31.45 12.41 1.01
C MET A 1 -30.19 11.93 0.31
N ILE A 2 -29.02 12.19 0.88
CA ILE A 2 -27.71 11.83 0.31
C ILE A 2 -27.07 10.89 1.33
N GLU A 3 -26.87 9.63 0.96
CA GLU A 3 -26.10 8.69 1.79
C GLU A 3 -24.60 9.02 1.72
N PRO A 4 -23.91 9.25 2.85
CA PRO A 4 -22.47 9.38 2.88
C PRO A 4 -21.84 8.03 3.26
N GLY A 5 -21.11 7.38 2.36
CA GLY A 5 -20.37 6.18 2.83
C GLY A 5 -19.67 5.24 1.86
N ALA A 6 -19.63 5.45 0.55
CA ALA A 6 -18.90 4.54 -0.35
C ALA A 6 -17.38 4.75 -0.25
N ARG A 7 -16.76 4.17 0.80
CA ARG A 7 -15.30 4.02 0.89
C ARG A 7 -14.82 3.05 -0.19
N CYS A 8 -14.01 3.56 -1.11
CA CYS A 8 -13.27 2.78 -2.10
C CYS A 8 -12.61 1.54 -1.46
N SER A 9 -12.74 0.40 -2.15
CA SER A 9 -12.12 -0.89 -1.82
C SER A 9 -10.63 -0.70 -1.53
N ARG A 10 -10.30 -0.68 -0.24
CA ARG A 10 -8.93 -0.60 0.25
C ARG A 10 -8.32 -1.96 -0.06
N HIS A 11 -7.23 -1.95 -0.82
CA HIS A 11 -6.44 -3.13 -1.14
C HIS A 11 -6.30 -4.00 0.11
N SER A 12 -6.63 -5.27 -0.06
CA SER A 12 -6.66 -6.32 0.96
C SER A 12 -5.38 -6.32 1.80
N ILE A 13 -5.36 -5.51 2.87
CA ILE A 13 -4.55 -5.81 4.03
C ILE A 13 -5.24 -7.02 4.66
N LYS A 14 -4.66 -8.20 4.41
CA LYS A 14 -5.16 -9.44 5.01
C LYS A 14 -5.28 -9.23 6.52
N PRO A 15 -6.37 -9.67 7.16
CA PRO A 15 -6.49 -9.58 8.61
C PRO A 15 -5.32 -10.30 9.26
N LEU A 16 -4.77 -9.70 10.33
CA LEU A 16 -3.58 -10.16 11.05
C LEU A 16 -3.74 -11.58 11.64
N ASN A 17 -4.96 -12.13 11.64
CA ASN A 17 -5.26 -13.50 12.07
C ASN A 17 -4.84 -14.58 11.06
N ALA A 18 -4.46 -14.23 9.82
CA ALA A 18 -4.03 -15.20 8.82
C ALA A 18 -2.56 -15.66 8.97
N TYR A 19 -1.79 -15.05 9.88
CA TYR A 19 -0.44 -15.50 10.27
C TYR A 19 -0.43 -16.26 11.61
N GLY A 20 -1.60 -16.61 12.15
CA GLY A 20 -1.75 -17.43 13.35
C GLY A 20 -2.20 -18.84 13.00
N SER A 21 -1.32 -19.65 12.44
CA SER A 21 -1.54 -21.10 12.38
C SER A 21 -0.22 -21.81 12.66
N THR A 22 -0.27 -22.67 13.69
CA THR A 22 0.76 -23.57 14.21
C THR A 22 2.03 -22.94 14.76
N MET A 23 2.07 -22.73 16.08
CA MET A 23 3.24 -23.09 16.89
C MET A 23 2.74 -23.68 18.21
N GLU A 24 2.89 -24.99 18.37
CA GLU A 24 2.70 -25.68 19.63
C GLU A 24 3.58 -25.03 20.70
N ARG A 25 2.99 -24.66 21.84
CA ARG A 25 3.76 -24.23 23.02
C ARG A 25 4.53 -25.44 23.55
N LYS A 26 5.81 -25.56 23.20
CA LYS A 26 6.76 -26.31 24.00
C LYS A 26 7.25 -25.38 25.12
N ASN A 27 6.86 -25.72 26.34
CA ASN A 27 7.40 -25.12 27.55
C ASN A 27 8.85 -25.59 27.72
N ASP A 28 9.81 -24.82 27.23
CA ASP A 28 11.20 -24.92 27.66
C ASP A 28 11.65 -23.53 28.10
N ASN A 29 11.99 -23.41 29.38
CA ASN A 29 12.27 -22.16 30.07
C ASN A 29 13.68 -21.67 29.70
N MET A 30 13.88 -21.22 28.45
CA MET A 30 15.05 -20.44 27.99
C MET A 30 14.66 -19.75 26.68
N LEU A 31 14.45 -18.44 26.72
CA LEU A 31 14.25 -17.63 25.52
C LEU A 31 15.52 -17.68 24.68
N GLY A 32 15.42 -18.26 23.48
CA GLY A 32 16.51 -18.26 22.52
C GLY A 32 16.76 -16.86 21.98
N PHE A 33 17.93 -16.65 21.38
CA PHE A 33 18.23 -15.41 20.66
C PHE A 33 17.15 -15.06 19.62
N ASP A 34 16.62 -16.07 18.94
CA ASP A 34 15.54 -15.91 17.96
C ASP A 34 14.24 -15.40 18.58
N ASP A 35 13.90 -15.82 19.81
CA ASP A 35 12.73 -15.32 20.54
C ASP A 35 12.90 -13.85 20.93
N ILE A 36 14.12 -13.44 21.29
CA ILE A 36 14.45 -12.05 21.61
C ILE A 36 14.34 -11.18 20.36
N VAL A 37 14.88 -11.64 19.23
CA VAL A 37 14.76 -10.94 17.95
C VAL A 37 13.28 -10.81 17.55
N PHE A 38 12.50 -11.87 17.71
CA PHE A 38 11.06 -11.84 17.44
C PHE A 38 10.31 -10.83 18.30
N MET A 39 10.53 -10.85 19.63
CA MET A 39 9.90 -9.88 20.54
C MET A 39 10.29 -8.45 20.21
N LEU A 40 11.55 -8.20 19.83
CA LEU A 40 12.01 -6.88 19.41
C LEU A 40 11.30 -6.42 18.13
N LEU A 41 11.18 -7.30 17.13
CA LEU A 41 10.46 -6.98 15.89
C LEU A 41 8.98 -6.67 16.13
N GLU A 42 8.30 -7.45 16.99
CA GLU A 42 6.91 -7.16 17.35
C GLU A 42 6.77 -5.85 18.13
N THR A 43 7.73 -5.54 19.00
CA THR A 43 7.78 -4.25 19.70
C THR A 43 7.96 -3.09 18.70
N LEU A 44 8.90 -3.18 17.77
CA LEU A 44 9.15 -2.19 16.70
C LEU A 44 8.00 -2.04 15.69
N LYS A 45 7.14 -3.06 15.62
CA LYS A 45 5.93 -3.01 14.82
C LYS A 45 4.81 -2.32 15.58
N SER A 46 4.60 -2.67 16.85
CA SER A 46 3.57 -2.06 17.70
C SER A 46 3.83 -0.58 18.01
N ASN A 47 5.09 -0.18 18.14
CA ASN A 47 5.46 1.21 18.42
C ASN A 47 5.38 2.12 17.17
N GLY A 48 5.14 1.54 15.98
CA GLY A 48 5.04 2.27 14.72
C GLY A 48 6.37 2.73 14.12
N THR A 49 7.52 2.30 14.63
CA THR A 49 8.85 2.66 14.10
C THR A 49 9.02 2.21 12.65
N PHE A 50 8.54 1.01 12.29
CA PHE A 50 8.60 0.57 10.89
C PHE A 50 7.77 1.46 9.95
N ASP A 51 6.64 1.97 10.43
CA ASP A 51 5.83 2.91 9.67
C ASP A 51 6.51 4.27 9.53
N GLU A 52 7.22 4.73 10.55
CA GLU A 52 8.02 5.95 10.48
C GLU A 52 9.15 5.84 9.46
N ILE A 53 9.92 4.75 9.51
CA ILE A 53 10.97 4.47 8.53
C ILE A 53 10.38 4.43 7.12
N ARG A 54 9.27 3.70 6.93
CA ARG A 54 8.60 3.61 5.63
C ARG A 54 8.14 4.99 5.14
N ARG A 55 7.57 5.84 6.01
CA ARG A 55 7.19 7.21 5.66
C ARG A 55 8.41 8.04 5.25
N HIS A 56 9.49 7.99 6.04
CA HIS A 56 10.72 8.72 5.75
C HIS A 56 11.29 8.33 4.39
N CYS A 57 11.41 7.03 4.10
CA CYS A 57 11.91 6.56 2.81
C CYS A 57 11.02 7.01 1.63
N VAL A 58 9.70 7.00 1.79
CA VAL A 58 8.78 7.49 0.76
C VAL A 58 8.96 8.99 0.55
N THR A 59 9.03 9.78 1.63
CA THR A 59 9.26 11.22 1.56
C THR A 59 10.60 11.54 0.87
N ASP A 60 11.66 10.80 1.17
CA ASP A 60 12.97 11.00 0.54
C ASP A 60 12.93 10.70 -0.95
N ILE A 61 12.22 9.64 -1.37
CA ILE A 61 12.04 9.30 -2.78
C ILE A 61 11.23 10.40 -3.47
N ASP A 62 10.14 10.85 -2.84
CA ASP A 62 9.29 11.91 -3.36
C ASP A 62 10.07 13.23 -3.48
N ALA A 63 11.00 13.54 -2.59
CA ALA A 63 11.81 14.76 -2.70
C ALA A 63 12.82 14.73 -3.88
N LYS A 64 13.08 13.57 -4.50
CA LYS A 64 14.06 13.47 -5.60
C LYS A 64 13.54 14.19 -6.86
N PRO A 65 14.30 15.13 -7.44
CA PRO A 65 13.86 15.90 -8.60
C PRO A 65 13.58 15.02 -9.81
N THR A 66 14.36 13.95 -10.01
CA THR A 66 14.12 12.97 -11.07
C THR A 66 12.76 12.30 -10.93
N TYR A 67 12.39 11.86 -9.72
CA TYR A 67 11.10 11.22 -9.47
C TYR A 67 9.95 12.20 -9.69
N GLN A 68 10.07 13.44 -9.20
CA GLN A 68 9.08 14.49 -9.44
C GLN A 68 8.88 14.77 -10.94
N ASN A 69 9.96 14.84 -11.72
CA ASN A 69 9.88 15.01 -13.17
C ASN A 69 9.13 13.85 -13.86
N TRP A 70 9.41 12.60 -13.48
CA TRP A 70 8.69 11.43 -14.01
C TRP A 70 7.21 11.44 -13.61
N LYS A 71 6.92 11.69 -12.33
CA LYS A 71 5.57 11.79 -11.79
C LYS A 71 4.77 12.85 -12.54
N GLN A 72 5.30 14.07 -12.67
CA GLN A 72 4.65 15.16 -13.39
C GLN A 72 4.37 14.81 -14.85
N ARG A 73 5.31 14.17 -15.56
CA ARG A 73 5.13 13.74 -16.95
C ARG A 73 4.04 12.70 -17.09
N ILE A 74 4.03 11.69 -16.21
CA ILE A 74 3.02 10.62 -16.19
C ILE A 74 1.65 11.21 -15.89
N GLU A 75 1.52 12.01 -14.83
CA GLU A 75 0.28 12.68 -14.46
C GLU A 75 -0.23 13.59 -15.58
N SER A 76 0.65 14.35 -16.22
CA SER A 76 0.30 15.18 -17.38
C SER A 76 -0.20 14.34 -18.55
N ASN A 77 0.43 13.20 -18.84
CA ASN A 77 0.00 12.30 -19.90
C ASN A 77 -1.38 11.68 -19.60
N VAL A 78 -1.56 11.18 -18.38
CA VAL A 78 -2.84 10.61 -17.91
C VAL A 78 -3.95 11.66 -18.00
N ASN A 79 -3.72 12.88 -17.50
CA ASN A 79 -4.70 13.96 -17.55
C ASN A 79 -5.08 14.34 -19.00
N LYS A 80 -4.09 14.45 -19.89
CA LYS A 80 -4.32 14.73 -21.32
C LYS A 80 -5.07 13.61 -22.04
N PHE A 81 -4.88 12.35 -21.62
CA PHE A 81 -5.61 11.22 -22.17
C PHE A 81 -7.05 11.20 -21.65
N LEU A 82 -7.23 11.30 -20.33
CA LEU A 82 -8.54 11.23 -19.68
C LEU A 82 -9.45 12.39 -20.06
N SER A 83 -8.90 13.58 -20.38
CA SER A 83 -9.70 14.72 -20.86
C SER A 83 -10.39 14.45 -22.21
N LYS A 84 -9.90 13.50 -23.00
CA LYS A 84 -10.49 13.11 -24.29
C LYS A 84 -11.53 12.00 -24.14
N VAL A 85 -11.59 11.35 -22.99
CA VAL A 85 -12.50 10.23 -22.73
C VAL A 85 -13.88 10.78 -22.38
N LYS A 86 -14.89 10.41 -23.16
CA LYS A 86 -16.30 10.65 -22.80
C LYS A 86 -16.79 9.55 -21.87
N TYR A 87 -17.15 9.93 -20.65
CA TYR A 87 -17.68 9.00 -19.65
C TYR A 87 -19.17 8.75 -19.90
N THR A 88 -19.50 7.54 -20.32
CA THR A 88 -20.87 7.05 -20.51
C THR A 88 -21.08 5.79 -19.66
N PRO A 89 -22.33 5.45 -19.28
CA PRO A 89 -22.61 4.24 -18.51
C PRO A 89 -22.19 2.95 -19.25
N GLU A 90 -22.22 2.97 -20.59
CA GLU A 90 -21.80 1.85 -21.45
C GLU A 90 -20.28 1.79 -21.70
N LEU A 91 -19.49 2.71 -21.13
CA LEU A 91 -18.07 2.79 -21.40
C LEU A 91 -17.32 1.60 -20.80
N ASN A 92 -16.71 0.78 -21.65
CA ASN A 92 -15.84 -0.30 -21.20
C ASN A 92 -14.51 0.24 -20.63
N LYS A 93 -14.42 0.25 -19.29
CA LYS A 93 -13.24 0.69 -18.54
C LYS A 93 -11.98 -0.13 -18.84
N ASN A 94 -12.10 -1.40 -19.22
CA ASN A 94 -10.95 -2.23 -19.56
C ASN A 94 -10.26 -1.73 -20.83
N THR A 95 -11.04 -1.38 -21.86
CA THR A 95 -10.52 -0.85 -23.12
C THR A 95 -9.83 0.51 -22.92
N VAL A 96 -10.39 1.37 -22.07
CA VAL A 96 -9.78 2.68 -21.76
C VAL A 96 -8.45 2.48 -21.01
N ARG A 97 -8.39 1.56 -20.04
CA ARG A 97 -7.14 1.23 -19.33
C ARG A 97 -6.07 0.67 -20.26
N GLU A 98 -6.44 -0.21 -21.18
CA GLU A 98 -5.49 -0.78 -22.14
C GLU A 98 -4.94 0.29 -23.09
N ARG A 99 -5.80 1.23 -23.52
CA ARG A 99 -5.36 2.38 -24.33
C ARG A 99 -4.45 3.35 -23.57
N LEU A 100 -4.62 3.49 -22.27
CA LEU A 100 -3.77 4.36 -21.44
C LEU A 100 -2.40 3.75 -21.14
N ARG A 101 -2.29 2.41 -21.15
CA ARG A 101 -1.03 1.68 -20.90
C ARG A 101 -0.07 1.70 -22.09
N LYS A 102 -0.58 1.97 -23.29
CA LYS A 102 0.18 2.13 -24.54
C LYS A 102 0.66 3.56 -24.68
#